data_AF-A0A842SYB5-F1
#
_entry.id   AF-A0A842SYB5-F1
#
_cell.length_a   1.000
_cell.length_b   1.000
_cell.length_c   1.000
_cell.angle_alpha   90.00
_cell.angle_beta   90.00
_cell.angle_gamma   90.00
#
_symmetry.space_group_name_H-M   'P 1'
#
loop_
_entity.id
_entity.type
_entity.pdbx_description
1 polymer ?
#
loop_
_entity_poly.entity_id
_entity_poly.type
_entity_poly.pdbx_seq_one_letter_code
_entity_poly.pdbx_strand_id
1 'polypeptide(L)' 'MDIHEHKSLFEDIAEKYGLKNEEKAGEIADFLVTHPAGKVAVQEFAEQFDMAEEDAETFLKFIDRGLRYKEHVMDRK' A
#
# COMPACT_ATOMS: atom_id res chain seq x y z
N MET A 1 15.49 -7.19 -3.44
CA MET A 1 14.34 -7.12 -4.38
C MET A 1 14.41 -5.76 -5.07
N ASP A 2 14.48 -5.80 -6.39
CA ASP A 2 14.54 -4.61 -7.26
C ASP A 2 13.23 -3.81 -7.13
N ILE A 3 13.24 -2.49 -7.37
CA ILE A 3 12.02 -1.67 -7.42
C ILE A 3 11.06 -2.14 -8.50
N HIS A 4 11.57 -2.75 -9.58
CA HIS A 4 10.77 -3.36 -10.63
C HIS A 4 10.03 -4.62 -10.13
N GLU A 5 10.68 -5.47 -9.34
CA GLU A 5 10.06 -6.67 -8.75
C GLU A 5 9.00 -6.28 -7.71
N HIS A 6 9.29 -5.28 -6.87
CA HIS A 6 8.34 -4.75 -5.90
C HIS A 6 7.10 -4.13 -6.55
N LYS A 7 7.29 -3.42 -7.69
CA LYS A 7 6.18 -2.85 -8.45
C LYS A 7 5.31 -3.93 -9.06
N SER A 8 5.90 -4.97 -9.65
CA SER A 8 5.14 -6.10 -10.22
C SER A 8 4.30 -6.77 -9.14
N LEU A 9 4.89 -7.09 -7.98
CA LEU A 9 4.17 -7.69 -6.86
C LEU A 9 3.01 -6.80 -6.37
N PHE A 10 3.22 -5.49 -6.28
CA PHE A 10 2.17 -4.54 -5.93
C PHE A 10 1.03 -4.56 -6.96
N GLU A 11 1.35 -4.54 -8.26
CA GLU A 11 0.36 -4.58 -9.34
C GLU A 11 -0.41 -5.91 -9.38
N ASP A 12 0.26 -7.03 -9.07
CA ASP A 12 -0.33 -8.36 -9.00
C ASP A 12 -1.28 -8.48 -7.80
N ILE A 13 -0.90 -7.96 -6.63
CA ILE A 13 -1.77 -7.90 -5.44
C ILE A 13 -2.98 -7.00 -5.73
N ALA A 14 -2.76 -5.83 -6.33
CA ALA A 14 -3.84 -4.91 -6.69
C ALA A 14 -4.84 -5.55 -7.66
N GLU A 15 -4.37 -6.34 -8.62
CA GLU A 15 -5.24 -7.09 -9.54
C GLU A 15 -5.98 -8.21 -8.82
N LYS A 16 -5.27 -9.03 -8.03
CA LYS A 16 -5.79 -10.19 -7.30
C LYS A 16 -6.98 -9.84 -6.40
N TYR A 17 -6.90 -8.69 -5.73
CA TYR A 17 -7.93 -8.22 -4.80
C TYR A 17 -8.86 -7.16 -5.40
N GLY A 18 -8.74 -6.87 -6.70
CA GLY A 18 -9.61 -5.91 -7.38
C GLY A 18 -9.48 -4.47 -6.88
N LEU A 19 -8.30 -4.08 -6.38
CA LEU A 19 -8.03 -2.78 -5.76
C LEU A 19 -7.83 -1.65 -6.79
N LYS A 20 -7.80 -1.96 -8.10
CA LYS A 20 -7.52 -1.00 -9.18
C LYS A 20 -8.73 -0.15 -9.59
N ASN A 21 -9.78 -0.11 -8.79
CA ASN A 21 -10.96 0.71 -9.06
C ASN A 21 -10.97 1.99 -8.21
N GLU A 22 -11.71 3.00 -8.65
CA GLU A 22 -11.73 4.33 -8.04
C GLU A 22 -12.26 4.32 -6.60
N GLU A 23 -13.28 3.50 -6.32
CA GLU A 23 -13.86 3.34 -4.98
C GLU A 23 -12.82 2.78 -4.00
N LYS A 24 -12.16 1.67 -4.36
CA LYS A 24 -11.12 1.05 -3.54
C LYS A 24 -9.89 1.93 -3.39
N ALA A 25 -9.51 2.67 -4.42
CA ALA A 25 -8.43 3.65 -4.31
C ALA A 25 -8.75 4.75 -3.28
N GLY A 26 -10.00 5.21 -3.22
CA GLY A 26 -10.49 6.13 -2.19
C GLY A 26 -10.42 5.52 -0.79
N GLU A 27 -10.96 4.32 -0.61
CA GLU A 27 -10.92 3.61 0.68
C GLU A 27 -9.49 3.39 1.19
N ILE A 28 -8.56 3.03 0.30
CA ILE A 28 -7.13 2.85 0.63
C ILE A 28 -6.51 4.20 1.07
N ALA A 29 -6.81 5.28 0.36
CA ALA A 29 -6.30 6.61 0.72
C ALA A 29 -6.83 7.04 2.10
N ASP A 30 -8.12 6.86 2.37
CA ASP A 30 -8.73 7.17 3.65
C ASP A 30 -8.15 6.31 4.79
N PHE A 31 -7.91 5.02 4.53
CA PHE A 31 -7.25 4.13 5.48
C PHE A 31 -5.85 4.62 5.86
N LEU A 32 -5.04 4.99 4.85
CA LEU A 32 -3.67 5.45 5.06
C LEU A 32 -3.58 6.79 5.81
N VAL A 33 -4.59 7.65 5.67
CA VAL A 33 -4.68 8.91 6.41
C VAL A 33 -5.08 8.68 7.87
N THR A 34 -5.93 7.68 8.11
CA THR A 34 -6.47 7.38 9.45
C THR A 34 -5.55 6.51 10.30
N HIS A 35 -4.68 5.70 9.68
CA HIS A 35 -3.81 4.76 10.38
C HIS A 35 -2.32 5.08 10.14
N PRO A 36 -1.59 5.61 11.14
CA PRO A 36 -0.13 5.77 11.03
C PRO A 36 0.56 4.40 10.93
N ALA A 37 1.58 4.30 10.08
CA ALA A 37 2.21 3.04 9.68
C ALA A 37 2.69 2.15 10.86
N GLY A 38 2.40 0.85 10.81
CA GLY A 38 2.81 -0.14 11.81
C GLY A 38 2.21 -1.54 11.57
N LYS A 39 2.48 -2.50 12.48
CA LYS A 39 1.95 -3.88 12.38
C LYS A 39 0.42 -3.95 12.48
N VAL A 40 -0.18 -3.12 13.33
CA VAL A 40 -1.64 -3.08 13.51
C VAL A 40 -2.33 -2.63 12.22
N ALA A 41 -1.77 -1.63 11.52
CA ALA A 41 -2.29 -1.18 10.23
C ALA A 41 -2.23 -2.27 9.14
N VAL A 42 -1.26 -3.19 9.19
CA VAL A 42 -1.21 -4.33 8.23
C VAL A 42 -2.37 -5.29 8.45
N GLN A 43 -2.66 -5.62 9.71
CA GLN A 43 -3.74 -6.55 10.05
C GLN A 43 -5.11 -5.93 9.74
N GLU A 44 -5.32 -4.67 10.11
CA GLU A 44 -6.57 -3.95 9.83
C GLU A 44 -6.80 -3.79 8.32
N PHE A 45 -5.74 -3.52 7.54
CA PHE A 45 -5.84 -3.49 6.08
C PHE A 45 -6.18 -4.87 5.50
N ALA A 46 -5.55 -5.93 6.03
CA ALA A 46 -5.84 -7.29 5.60
C ALA A 46 -7.31 -7.66 5.85
N GLU A 47 -7.85 -7.31 7.02
CA GLU A 47 -9.25 -7.53 7.37
C GLU A 47 -10.21 -6.68 6.52
N GLN A 48 -9.92 -5.40 6.33
CA GLN A 48 -10.78 -4.47 5.59
C GLN A 48 -10.91 -4.83 4.10
N PHE A 49 -9.84 -5.32 3.49
CA PHE A 49 -9.79 -5.65 2.07
C PHE A 49 -9.87 -7.16 1.80
N ASP A 50 -10.22 -7.97 2.81
CA ASP A 50 -10.36 -9.43 2.73
C ASP A 50 -9.15 -10.09 2.03
N MET A 51 -7.94 -9.73 2.50
CA MET A 51 -6.68 -10.19 1.93
C MET A 51 -5.76 -10.86 2.95
N ALA A 52 -4.76 -11.59 2.44
CA ALA A 52 -3.76 -12.21 3.32
C ALA A 52 -2.86 -11.13 3.96
N GLU A 53 -2.50 -11.31 5.23
CA GLU A 53 -1.61 -10.38 5.93
C GLU A 53 -0.26 -10.18 5.20
N GLU A 54 0.28 -11.23 4.57
CA GLU A 54 1.54 -11.15 3.80
C GLU A 54 1.41 -10.26 2.55
N ASP A 55 0.25 -10.33 1.88
CA ASP A 55 -0.07 -9.49 0.72
C ASP A 55 -0.29 -8.05 1.16
N ALA A 56 -1.04 -7.83 2.25
CA ALA A 56 -1.25 -6.52 2.86
C ALA A 56 0.09 -5.87 3.28
N GLU A 57 0.97 -6.64 3.91
CA GLU A 57 2.29 -6.15 4.33
C GLU A 57 3.13 -5.72 3.12
N THR A 58 3.14 -6.54 2.06
CA THR A 58 3.87 -6.26 0.83
C THR A 58 3.32 -5.02 0.13
N PHE A 59 1.99 -4.88 0.07
CA PHE A 59 1.29 -3.77 -0.55
C PHE A 59 1.56 -2.45 0.18
N LEU A 60 1.38 -2.41 1.50
CA LEU A 60 1.61 -1.22 2.32
C LEU A 60 3.08 -0.80 2.35
N LYS A 61 4.03 -1.75 2.37
CA LYS A 61 5.47 -1.45 2.27
C LYS A 61 5.83 -0.74 0.97
N PHE A 62 5.18 -1.09 -0.14
CA PHE A 62 5.40 -0.41 -1.42
C PHE A 62 4.90 1.04 -1.38
N ILE A 63 3.71 1.26 -0.81
CA ILE A 63 3.13 2.60 -0.64
C ILE A 63 4.01 3.47 0.27
N ASP A 64 4.41 2.96 1.44
CA ASP A 64 5.30 3.66 2.38
C ASP A 64 6.62 4.07 1.70
N ARG A 65 7.22 3.17 0.91
CA ARG A 65 8.43 3.46 0.15
C ARG A 65 8.20 4.57 -0.90
N GLY A 66 7.05 4.57 -1.58
CA GLY A 66 6.67 5.62 -2.53
C GLY A 66 6.48 6.99 -1.86
N LEU A 67 5.84 7.01 -0.69
CA LEU A 67 5.65 8.21 0.13
C LEU A 67 7.00 8.78 0.59
N ARG A 68 7.88 7.96 1.16
CA ARG A 68 9.23 8.37 1.56
C ARG A 68 10.06 8.90 0.39
N TYR A 69 9.95 8.28 -0.79
CA TYR A 69 10.62 8.79 -1.98
C TYR A 69 10.12 10.19 -2.34
N LYS A 70 8.80 10.41 -2.30
CA LYS A 70 8.18 11.71 -2.55
C LYS A 70 8.62 12.75 -1.52
N GLU A 71 8.64 12.43 -0.23
CA GLU A 71 9.16 13.31 0.83
C GLU A 71 10.62 13.69 0.57
N HIS A 72 11.50 12.71 0.33
CA HIS A 72 12.92 12.97 0.07
C HIS A 72 13.20 13.78 -1.20
N VAL A 73 12.32 13.74 -2.19
CA VAL A 73 12.47 14.46 -3.47
C VAL A 73 11.75 15.81 -3.47
N MET A 74 10.60 15.94 -2.79
CA MET A 74 9.80 17.18 -2.75
C MET A 74 10.24 18.16 -1.67
N ASP A 75 10.79 17.71 -0.53
CA ASP A 75 11.29 18.62 0.53
C ASP A 75 12.67 19.24 0.21
N ARG A 76 13.18 19.05 -1.02
CA ARG A 76 14.39 19.72 -1.54
C ARG A 76 14.09 20.98 -2.36
N LYS A 77 12.95 21.64 -2.16
CA LYS A 77 12.60 22.89 -2.84
C LYS A 77 12.30 24.03 -1.87
#